data_AF-A0A3B0VKV9-F1
#
_entry.id   AF-A0A3B0VKV9-F1
#
_cell.length_a   1.000
_cell.length_b   1.000
_cell.length_c   1.000
_cell.angle_alpha   90.00
_cell.angle_beta   90.00
_cell.angle_gamma   90.00
#
_symmetry.space_group_name_H-M   'P 1'
#
loop_
_entity.id
_entity.type
_entity.pdbx_description
1 polymer ?
#
loop_
_entity_poly.entity_id
_entity_poly.type
_entity_poly.pdbx_seq_one_letter_code
_entity_poly.pdbx_strand_id
1 'polypeptide(L)'
;MQATTSLRQLTLGEYETLTLPASDLPAHVGEQLWRLLDQSGKKLLVAFPSPKTENCWQLTAQGWVGQFTLPKPDRYTLTILPKVSIAHLFHLWEVAYDLRLGHLLDGLTGMDSIPAFYSILAQFLAQRIIQRGRLGFQRAYLEQTAVLPYVRGRLLTNQLAGASPTVQLACRFDAQTADIPDNQILTYTLRQIARSGQCSPAAQTAVRRAYHLLQPITTLRPFQASDCQNRSYSRLNQDYAVMHALCRFFLEHTGPQ
;
A
#
# COMPACT_ATOMS: atom_id res chain seq x y z
N MET A 1 12.05 50.90 -9.04
CA MET A 1 12.78 50.07 -10.04
C MET A 1 13.33 48.89 -9.28
N GLN A 2 13.00 47.61 -9.45
CA GLN A 2 12.38 46.80 -10.52
C GLN A 2 11.54 45.71 -9.79
N ALA A 3 10.24 45.57 -10.03
CA ALA A 3 9.62 44.72 -11.05
C ALA A 3 9.90 43.20 -10.92
N THR A 4 8.82 42.48 -10.55
CA THR A 4 8.34 41.21 -11.14
C THR A 4 8.82 39.85 -10.61
N THR A 5 7.80 39.02 -10.32
CA THR A 5 7.72 37.55 -10.54
C THR A 5 7.94 36.66 -9.32
N SER A 6 6.87 36.05 -8.79
CA SER A 6 6.79 34.59 -8.51
C SER A 6 5.65 34.08 -7.59
N LEU A 7 4.62 34.85 -7.21
CA LEU A 7 3.48 34.27 -6.47
C LEU A 7 2.47 33.60 -7.41
N ARG A 8 2.74 32.36 -7.85
CA ARG A 8 1.77 31.48 -8.54
C ARG A 8 1.36 30.27 -7.71
N GLN A 9 1.83 30.19 -6.47
CA GLN A 9 1.54 29.09 -5.55
C GLN A 9 0.97 29.66 -4.25
N LEU A 10 -0.20 29.18 -3.88
CA LEU A 10 -0.87 29.48 -2.61
C LEU A 10 -0.96 28.18 -1.83
N THR A 11 -0.47 28.17 -0.60
CA THR A 11 -0.49 26.97 0.25
C THR A 11 -1.29 27.26 1.51
N LEU A 12 -2.23 26.38 1.84
CA LEU A 12 -3.04 26.49 3.07
C LEU A 12 -3.22 25.12 3.73
N GLY A 13 -3.33 25.08 5.05
CA GLY A 13 -3.77 23.88 5.77
C GLY A 13 -5.28 23.67 5.66
N GLU A 14 -5.72 22.43 5.81
CA GLU A 14 -7.14 22.09 5.97
C GLU A 14 -7.76 22.95 7.10
N TYR A 15 -8.93 23.57 6.91
CA TYR A 15 -9.58 24.49 7.85
C TYR A 15 -8.77 25.70 8.35
N GLU A 16 -7.62 25.99 7.74
CA GLU A 16 -6.89 27.23 8.03
C GLU A 16 -7.39 28.36 7.12
N THR A 17 -7.33 29.58 7.65
CA THR A 17 -7.68 30.79 6.90
C THR A 17 -6.40 31.50 6.51
N LEU A 18 -6.17 31.61 5.21
CA LEU A 18 -5.08 32.36 4.63
C LEU A 18 -5.55 33.78 4.31
N THR A 19 -4.97 34.77 4.99
CA THR A 19 -5.24 36.19 4.76
C THR A 19 -4.22 36.79 3.81
N LEU A 20 -4.66 37.35 2.68
CA LEU A 20 -3.81 38.03 1.71
C LEU A 20 -4.25 39.49 1.55
N PRO A 21 -3.31 40.45 1.47
CA PRO A 21 -3.67 41.81 1.15
C PRO A 21 -4.22 41.91 -0.29
N ALA A 22 -5.10 42.88 -0.55
CA ALA A 22 -5.74 43.06 -1.86
C ALA A 22 -4.75 43.28 -3.02
N SER A 23 -3.50 43.68 -2.74
CA SER A 23 -2.43 43.84 -3.72
C SER A 23 -1.89 42.52 -4.27
N ASP A 24 -1.97 41.44 -3.49
CA ASP A 24 -1.24 40.20 -3.75
C ASP A 24 -2.06 39.19 -4.56
N LEU A 25 -3.38 39.38 -4.60
CA LEU A 25 -4.30 38.52 -5.33
C LEU A 25 -5.21 39.39 -6.23
N PRO A 26 -5.00 39.34 -7.56
CA PRO A 26 -5.83 40.09 -8.50
C PRO A 26 -7.31 39.73 -8.39
N ALA A 27 -8.20 40.72 -8.46
CA ALA A 27 -9.64 40.53 -8.22
C ALA A 27 -10.27 39.45 -9.12
N HIS A 28 -9.82 39.32 -10.37
CA HIS A 28 -10.30 38.29 -11.30
C HIS A 28 -9.91 36.86 -10.89
N VAL A 29 -8.75 36.67 -10.27
CA VAL A 29 -8.30 35.37 -9.75
C VAL A 29 -9.12 34.97 -8.53
N GLY A 30 -9.40 35.92 -7.63
CA GLY A 30 -10.21 35.69 -6.44
C GLY A 30 -11.66 35.34 -6.79
N GLU A 31 -12.21 36.01 -7.80
CA GLU A 31 -13.55 35.70 -8.32
C GLU A 31 -13.60 34.32 -8.99
N GLN A 32 -12.56 33.90 -9.72
CA GLN A 32 -12.47 32.55 -10.28
C GLN A 32 -12.39 31.47 -9.19
N LEU A 33 -11.60 31.68 -8.14
CA LEU A 33 -11.53 30.76 -7.00
C LEU A 33 -12.89 30.64 -6.31
N TRP A 34 -13.59 31.75 -6.10
CA TRP A 34 -14.93 31.75 -5.53
C TRP A 34 -15.94 30.98 -6.41
N ARG A 35 -15.99 31.24 -7.72
CA ARG A 35 -16.90 30.53 -8.64
C ARG A 35 -16.61 29.03 -8.71
N LEU A 36 -15.34 28.63 -8.74
CA LEU A 36 -14.93 27.23 -8.95
C LEU A 36 -14.86 26.40 -7.67
N LEU A 37 -14.54 27.01 -6.53
CA LEU A 37 -14.26 26.26 -5.29
C LEU A 37 -15.27 26.53 -4.18
N ASP A 38 -15.90 27.70 -4.16
CA ASP A 38 -16.94 28.06 -3.17
C ASP A 38 -18.34 27.73 -3.72
N GLN A 39 -18.72 28.39 -4.82
CA GLN A 39 -20.08 28.33 -5.37
C GLN A 39 -20.44 26.95 -5.96
N SER A 40 -19.50 26.30 -6.64
CA SER A 40 -19.73 25.01 -7.30
C SER A 40 -19.14 23.82 -6.53
N GLY A 41 -18.15 24.06 -5.67
CA GLY A 41 -17.36 22.99 -5.04
C GLY A 41 -17.58 22.79 -3.54
N LYS A 42 -17.97 23.82 -2.76
CA LYS A 42 -17.92 23.84 -1.28
C LYS A 42 -16.57 23.37 -0.70
N LYS A 43 -15.46 23.57 -1.42
CA LYS A 43 -14.11 23.12 -1.04
C LYS A 43 -13.30 24.22 -0.38
N LEU A 44 -13.60 25.47 -0.72
CA LEU A 44 -12.91 26.67 -0.26
C LEU A 44 -13.94 27.76 -0.01
N LEU A 45 -13.91 28.41 1.16
CA LEU A 45 -14.67 29.61 1.42
C LEU A 45 -13.83 30.83 1.08
N VAL A 46 -14.35 31.69 0.21
CA VAL A 46 -13.63 32.88 -0.26
C VAL A 46 -14.35 34.13 0.24
N ALA A 47 -13.74 34.86 1.17
CA ALA A 47 -14.21 36.17 1.57
C ALA A 47 -13.49 37.27 0.77
N PHE A 48 -14.27 38.10 0.09
CA PHE A 48 -13.78 39.24 -0.69
C PHE A 48 -13.27 40.37 0.21
N PRO A 49 -12.27 41.15 -0.25
CA PRO A 49 -11.77 42.32 0.48
C PRO A 49 -12.90 43.33 0.65
N SER A 50 -13.34 43.48 1.89
CA SER A 50 -14.41 44.38 2.29
C SER A 50 -14.05 45.04 3.63
N PRO A 51 -14.75 46.10 4.07
CA PRO A 51 -14.53 46.67 5.39
C PRO A 51 -14.67 45.65 6.53
N LYS A 52 -15.44 44.57 6.31
CA LYS A 52 -15.62 43.44 7.24
C LYS A 52 -14.40 42.53 7.34
N THR A 53 -13.52 42.53 6.32
CA THR A 53 -12.30 41.71 6.25
C THR A 53 -11.03 42.58 6.24
N GLU A 54 -11.12 43.82 6.71
CA GLU A 54 -10.01 44.79 6.75
C GLU A 54 -9.34 45.01 5.36
N ASN A 55 -10.13 44.96 4.28
CA ASN A 55 -9.64 45.02 2.89
C ASN A 55 -8.63 43.91 2.52
N CYS A 56 -8.65 42.77 3.21
CA CYS A 56 -7.87 41.58 2.87
C CYS A 56 -8.77 40.48 2.29
N TRP A 57 -8.21 39.68 1.38
CA TRP A 57 -8.76 38.39 0.97
C TRP A 57 -8.62 37.39 2.12
N GLN A 58 -9.66 36.61 2.37
CA GLN A 58 -9.58 35.47 3.30
C GLN A 58 -10.00 34.21 2.57
N LEU A 59 -9.09 33.23 2.49
CA LEU A 59 -9.33 31.92 1.87
C LEU A 59 -9.30 30.86 2.96
N THR A 60 -10.43 30.21 3.21
CA THR A 60 -10.55 29.15 4.23
C THR A 60 -10.83 27.80 3.58
N ALA A 61 -9.98 26.79 3.80
CA ALA A 61 -10.27 25.42 3.34
C ALA A 61 -11.44 24.80 4.12
N GLN A 62 -12.34 24.09 3.45
CA GLN A 62 -13.50 23.45 4.09
C GLN A 62 -13.41 21.91 4.19
N GLY A 63 -12.19 21.37 4.36
CA GLY A 63 -11.99 19.92 4.51
C GLY A 63 -11.61 19.17 3.23
N TRP A 64 -11.18 19.89 2.19
CA TRP A 64 -10.63 19.28 0.97
C TRP A 64 -9.10 19.40 0.98
N VAL A 65 -8.39 18.31 0.67
CA VAL A 65 -6.92 18.24 0.59
C VAL A 65 -6.53 17.91 -0.85
N GLY A 66 -5.56 18.64 -1.41
CA GLY A 66 -5.11 18.43 -2.79
C GLY A 66 -4.58 19.69 -3.47
N GLN A 67 -4.21 19.55 -4.75
CA GLN A 67 -3.71 20.65 -5.58
C GLN A 67 -4.75 21.02 -6.62
N PHE A 68 -5.06 22.32 -6.72
CA PHE A 68 -5.96 22.87 -7.72
C PHE A 68 -5.21 23.89 -8.58
N THR A 69 -5.24 23.70 -9.89
CA THR A 69 -4.60 24.63 -10.83
C THR A 69 -5.67 25.38 -11.59
N LEU A 70 -5.65 26.71 -11.51
CA LEU A 70 -6.56 27.56 -12.26
C LEU A 70 -6.28 27.45 -13.77
N PRO A 71 -7.34 27.44 -14.60
CA PRO A 71 -7.20 27.42 -16.06
C PRO A 71 -6.47 28.68 -16.57
N LYS A 72 -5.91 28.60 -17.78
CA LYS A 72 -5.21 29.74 -18.43
C LYS A 72 -6.13 30.98 -18.48
N PRO A 73 -5.60 32.22 -18.32
CA PRO A 73 -4.18 32.60 -18.48
C PRO A 73 -3.34 32.64 -17.18
N ASP A 74 -3.95 32.63 -16.00
CA ASP A 74 -3.29 33.06 -14.77
C ASP A 74 -2.45 31.97 -14.05
N ARG A 75 -2.67 30.68 -14.34
CA ARG A 75 -1.88 29.52 -13.84
C ARG A 75 -1.52 29.59 -12.34
N TYR A 76 -2.46 29.99 -11.49
CA TYR A 76 -2.29 29.87 -10.05
C TYR A 76 -2.52 28.44 -9.61
N THR A 77 -1.67 27.96 -8.71
CA THR A 77 -1.77 26.66 -8.08
C THR A 77 -2.12 26.87 -6.61
N LEU A 78 -3.25 26.33 -6.18
CA LEU A 78 -3.66 26.26 -4.79
C LEU A 78 -3.34 24.86 -4.26
N THR A 79 -2.49 24.76 -3.25
CA THR A 79 -2.14 23.50 -2.60
C THR A 79 -2.73 23.51 -1.19
N ILE A 80 -3.68 22.63 -0.93
CA ILE A 80 -4.24 22.43 0.40
C ILE A 80 -3.57 21.21 1.03
N LEU A 81 -2.85 21.44 2.13
CA LEU A 81 -2.12 20.40 2.87
C LEU A 81 -3.04 19.77 3.93
N PRO A 82 -2.96 18.45 4.15
CA PRO A 82 -3.70 17.80 5.22
C PRO A 82 -3.21 18.30 6.59
N LYS A 83 -4.12 18.47 7.55
CA LYS A 83 -3.75 18.77 8.95
C LYS A 83 -2.89 17.69 9.59
N VAL A 84 -3.14 16.45 9.18
CA VAL A 84 -2.44 15.28 9.68
C VAL A 84 -1.26 15.03 8.76
N SER A 85 -0.04 15.22 9.26
CA SER A 85 1.17 14.82 8.55
C SER A 85 1.08 13.33 8.21
N ILE A 86 1.70 12.92 7.10
CA ILE A 86 1.72 11.50 6.73
C ILE A 86 2.30 10.69 7.92
N ALA A 87 3.31 11.24 8.63
CA ALA A 87 3.88 10.70 9.87
C ALA A 87 2.85 10.33 10.96
N HIS A 88 1.81 11.13 11.17
CA HIS A 88 0.76 10.80 12.13
C HIS A 88 -0.17 9.68 11.62
N LEU A 89 -0.46 9.62 10.31
CA LEU A 89 -1.19 8.50 9.72
C LEU A 89 -0.40 7.18 9.90
N PHE A 90 0.92 7.22 9.77
CA PHE A 90 1.79 6.07 10.07
C PHE A 90 1.67 5.61 11.51
N HIS A 91 1.71 6.55 12.46
CA HIS A 91 1.63 6.19 13.87
C HIS A 91 0.29 5.51 14.19
N LEU A 92 -0.81 6.04 13.65
CA LEU A 92 -2.13 5.42 13.78
C LEU A 92 -2.19 4.02 13.16
N TRP A 93 -1.57 3.83 11.99
CA TRP A 93 -1.51 2.53 11.33
C TRP A 93 -0.62 1.52 12.06
N GLU A 94 0.54 1.95 12.54
CA GLU A 94 1.46 1.12 13.32
C GLU A 94 0.75 0.57 14.56
N VAL A 95 0.01 1.43 15.26
CA VAL A 95 -0.80 1.05 16.43
C VAL A 95 -1.95 0.13 16.04
N ALA A 96 -2.68 0.43 14.96
CA ALA A 96 -3.84 -0.37 14.54
C ALA A 96 -3.47 -1.80 14.12
N TYR A 97 -2.29 -2.01 13.55
CA TYR A 97 -1.85 -3.30 13.00
C TYR A 97 -0.66 -3.94 13.74
N ASP A 98 -0.24 -3.43 14.91
CA ASP A 98 0.96 -3.83 15.68
C ASP A 98 2.19 -4.03 14.77
N LEU A 99 2.45 -3.06 13.88
CA LEU A 99 3.46 -3.21 12.83
C LEU A 99 4.88 -3.11 13.39
N ARG A 100 5.07 -2.46 14.56
CA ARG A 100 6.37 -2.22 15.22
C ARG A 100 7.41 -1.66 14.24
N LEU A 101 7.03 -0.57 13.57
CA LEU A 101 7.80 0.13 12.55
C LEU A 101 8.87 1.06 13.12
N GLY A 102 8.89 1.31 14.44
CA GLY A 102 9.84 2.24 15.09
C GLY A 102 11.27 2.17 14.54
N HIS A 103 11.87 0.98 14.47
CA HIS A 103 13.24 0.82 13.96
C HIS A 103 13.45 1.09 12.46
N LEU A 104 12.38 1.05 11.66
CA LEU A 104 12.47 1.41 10.24
C LEU A 104 12.37 2.90 10.02
N LEU A 105 11.64 3.59 10.90
CA LEU A 105 11.44 5.03 10.84
C LEU A 105 12.67 5.81 11.34
N ASP A 106 13.54 5.18 12.15
CA ASP A 106 14.78 5.75 12.73
C ASP A 106 15.83 6.27 11.71
N GLY A 107 15.58 6.15 10.40
CA GLY A 107 16.41 6.75 9.34
C GLY A 107 15.61 7.38 8.19
N LEU A 108 14.29 7.50 8.33
CA LEU A 108 13.39 8.00 7.28
C LEU A 108 12.87 9.40 7.65
N THR A 109 13.79 10.36 7.71
CA THR A 109 13.49 11.78 7.90
C THR A 109 12.99 12.37 6.59
N GLY A 110 11.70 12.23 6.29
CA GLY A 110 11.09 12.86 5.11
C GLY A 110 9.98 12.03 4.50
N MET A 111 8.94 11.74 5.27
CA MET A 111 7.71 11.14 4.74
C MET A 111 6.80 12.25 4.23
N ASP A 112 7.25 12.95 3.20
CA ASP A 112 6.55 14.09 2.61
C ASP A 112 5.76 13.70 1.34
N SER A 113 5.83 12.43 0.93
CA SER A 113 5.20 11.96 -0.30
C SER A 113 4.63 10.53 -0.23
N ILE A 114 3.56 10.30 -1.00
CA ILE A 114 2.90 9.00 -1.14
C ILE A 114 3.83 7.90 -1.71
N PRO A 115 4.72 8.17 -2.70
CA PRO A 115 5.69 7.15 -3.16
C PRO A 115 6.70 6.74 -2.09
N ALA A 116 7.12 7.67 -1.22
CA ALA A 116 7.96 7.34 -0.08
C ALA A 116 7.23 6.39 0.87
N PHE A 117 5.95 6.67 1.15
CA PHE A 117 5.09 5.77 1.95
C PHE A 117 5.01 4.36 1.36
N TYR A 118 4.69 4.26 0.07
CA TYR A 118 4.59 2.99 -0.64
C TYR A 118 5.90 2.19 -0.55
N SER A 119 7.04 2.88 -0.68
CA SER A 119 8.38 2.27 -0.58
C SER A 119 8.66 1.69 0.80
N ILE A 120 8.27 2.38 1.87
CA ILE A 120 8.47 1.94 3.26
C ILE A 120 7.66 0.68 3.54
N LEU A 121 6.38 0.67 3.16
CA LEU A 121 5.53 -0.50 3.34
C LEU A 121 6.06 -1.71 2.56
N ALA A 122 6.53 -1.49 1.32
CA ALA A 122 7.09 -2.55 0.50
C ALA A 122 8.37 -3.12 1.12
N GLN A 123 9.24 -2.26 1.65
CA GLN A 123 10.45 -2.65 2.36
C GLN A 123 10.12 -3.43 3.64
N PHE A 124 9.15 -2.98 4.42
CA PHE A 124 8.72 -3.67 5.63
C PHE A 124 8.16 -5.06 5.33
N LEU A 125 7.27 -5.19 4.35
CA LEU A 125 6.73 -6.47 3.90
C LEU A 125 7.87 -7.41 3.46
N ALA A 126 8.79 -6.92 2.64
CA ALA A 126 9.92 -7.70 2.16
C ALA A 126 10.82 -8.20 3.31
N GLN A 127 11.11 -7.35 4.30
CA GLN A 127 11.90 -7.74 5.46
C GLN A 127 11.22 -8.79 6.32
N ARG A 128 9.90 -8.67 6.56
CA ARG A 128 9.12 -9.68 7.31
C ARG A 128 9.13 -11.03 6.59
N ILE A 129 8.98 -11.03 5.26
CA ILE A 129 9.05 -12.25 4.45
C ILE A 129 10.45 -12.87 4.51
N ILE A 130 11.52 -12.07 4.41
CA ILE A 130 12.90 -12.56 4.54
C ILE A 130 13.13 -13.14 5.94
N GLN A 131 12.64 -12.48 6.99
CA GLN A 131 12.74 -12.99 8.36
C GLN A 131 11.99 -14.31 8.53
N ARG A 132 10.76 -14.42 8.00
CA ARG A 132 10.01 -15.68 8.01
C ARG A 132 10.71 -16.77 7.21
N GLY A 133 11.31 -16.42 6.06
CA GLY A 133 12.11 -17.34 5.27
C GLY A 133 13.28 -17.97 6.06
N ARG A 134 13.91 -17.21 6.97
CA ARG A 134 14.96 -17.73 7.88
C ARG A 134 14.43 -18.71 8.93
N LEU A 135 13.18 -18.54 9.36
CA LEU A 135 12.50 -19.43 10.30
C LEU A 135 11.84 -20.64 9.61
N GLY A 136 11.68 -20.56 8.28
CA GLY A 136 10.94 -21.53 7.47
C GLY A 136 9.52 -21.06 7.17
N PHE A 137 9.13 -21.12 5.89
CA PHE A 137 7.76 -20.82 5.48
C PHE A 137 6.78 -21.88 5.97
N GLN A 138 5.55 -21.45 6.23
CA GLN A 138 4.47 -22.33 6.65
C GLN A 138 4.27 -23.45 5.62
N ARG A 139 4.06 -24.66 6.12
CA ARG A 139 3.78 -25.83 5.30
C ARG A 139 2.45 -26.45 5.72
N ALA A 140 1.70 -26.97 4.76
CA ALA A 140 0.52 -27.78 5.02
C ALA A 140 0.82 -29.25 4.69
N TYR A 141 0.11 -30.14 5.38
CA TYR A 141 0.04 -31.55 5.06
C TYR A 141 -1.17 -31.75 4.15
N LEU A 142 -0.91 -32.13 2.90
CA LEU A 142 -1.95 -32.48 1.94
C LEU A 142 -1.96 -33.99 1.76
N GLU A 143 -3.13 -34.60 1.90
CA GLU A 143 -3.29 -36.01 1.59
C GLU A 143 -3.05 -36.26 0.11
N GLN A 144 -2.13 -37.17 -0.21
CA GLN A 144 -1.80 -37.54 -1.57
C GLN A 144 -1.83 -39.06 -1.71
N THR A 145 -2.40 -39.52 -2.82
CA THR A 145 -2.35 -40.93 -3.23
C THR A 145 -1.44 -41.03 -4.45
N ALA A 146 -0.39 -41.84 -4.35
CA ALA A 146 0.52 -42.08 -5.47
C ALA A 146 0.95 -43.55 -5.53
N VAL A 147 1.26 -44.01 -6.73
CA VAL A 147 1.83 -45.34 -6.96
C VAL A 147 3.35 -45.19 -6.88
N LEU A 148 3.97 -45.84 -5.90
CA LEU A 148 5.41 -45.69 -5.59
C LEU A 148 6.11 -47.04 -5.63
N PRO A 149 7.42 -47.08 -5.96
CA PRO A 149 8.21 -48.32 -5.90
C PRO A 149 8.56 -48.77 -4.47
N TYR A 150 8.09 -48.03 -3.46
CA TYR A 150 8.29 -48.27 -2.04
C TYR A 150 7.04 -47.87 -1.25
N VAL A 151 6.90 -48.39 -0.02
CA VAL A 151 5.78 -48.04 0.86
C VAL A 151 6.05 -46.70 1.53
N ARG A 152 5.10 -45.76 1.39
CA ARG A 152 5.09 -44.47 2.10
C ARG A 152 3.72 -44.21 2.70
N GLY A 153 3.63 -44.04 4.02
CA GLY A 153 2.34 -43.85 4.70
C GLY A 153 1.50 -45.13 4.73
N ARG A 154 0.24 -45.05 4.31
CA ARG A 154 -0.72 -46.17 4.32
C ARG A 154 -0.83 -46.81 2.94
N LEU A 155 -0.58 -48.11 2.86
CA LEU A 155 -0.76 -48.89 1.63
C LEU A 155 -2.25 -49.13 1.36
N LEU A 156 -2.67 -48.94 0.11
CA LEU A 156 -4.04 -49.20 -0.32
C LEU A 156 -4.16 -50.65 -0.80
N THR A 157 -4.56 -51.55 0.12
CA THR A 157 -4.63 -53.01 -0.12
C THR A 157 -5.70 -53.39 -1.15
N ASN A 158 -6.78 -52.61 -1.26
CA ASN A 158 -7.87 -52.89 -2.21
C ASN A 158 -7.43 -52.80 -3.68
N GLN A 159 -6.31 -52.13 -3.99
CA GLN A 159 -5.78 -52.02 -5.35
C GLN A 159 -4.79 -53.15 -5.71
N LEU A 160 -4.43 -54.01 -4.76
CA LEU A 160 -3.55 -55.16 -4.99
C LEU A 160 -4.29 -56.41 -5.51
N ALA A 161 -5.61 -56.48 -5.34
CA ALA A 161 -6.40 -57.70 -5.61
C ALA A 161 -6.55 -58.08 -7.10
N GLY A 162 -5.99 -57.31 -8.02
CA GLY A 162 -6.00 -57.60 -9.46
C GLY A 162 -4.81 -57.06 -10.24
N ALA A 163 -3.75 -56.60 -9.56
CA ALA A 163 -2.57 -56.03 -10.21
C ALA A 163 -1.54 -57.12 -10.53
N SER A 164 -1.04 -57.15 -11.77
CA SER A 164 0.14 -57.94 -12.18
C SER A 164 1.31 -57.70 -11.21
N PRO A 165 2.24 -58.67 -11.02
CA PRO A 165 3.35 -58.58 -10.07
C PRO A 165 4.32 -57.48 -10.51
N THR A 166 3.97 -56.25 -10.17
CA THR A 166 4.70 -55.05 -10.51
C THR A 166 5.12 -54.44 -9.17
N VAL A 167 6.36 -53.94 -9.08
CA VAL A 167 6.96 -53.37 -7.85
C VAL A 167 6.29 -52.04 -7.42
N GLN A 168 5.11 -51.74 -7.97
CA GLN A 168 4.42 -50.48 -7.85
C GLN A 168 3.26 -50.60 -6.85
N LEU A 169 3.40 -49.91 -5.72
CA LEU A 169 2.46 -49.98 -4.60
C LEU A 169 1.68 -48.68 -4.50
N ALA A 170 0.36 -48.76 -4.58
CA ALA A 170 -0.51 -47.62 -4.32
C ALA A 170 -0.49 -47.25 -2.84
N CYS A 171 -0.03 -46.04 -2.54
CA CYS A 171 0.16 -45.55 -1.18
C CYS A 171 -0.56 -44.20 -0.99
N ARG A 172 -1.22 -44.03 0.16
CA ARG A 172 -1.77 -42.76 0.64
C ARG A 172 -0.89 -42.21 1.75
N PHE A 173 -0.39 -41.00 1.60
CA PHE A 173 0.47 -40.34 2.58
C PHE A 173 0.23 -38.83 2.61
N ASP A 174 0.65 -38.21 3.70
CA ASP A 174 0.59 -36.76 3.85
C ASP A 174 1.86 -36.14 3.26
N ALA A 175 1.70 -35.46 2.13
CA ALA A 175 2.77 -34.69 1.50
C ALA A 175 2.87 -33.33 2.19
N GLN A 176 4.05 -33.01 2.72
CA GLN A 176 4.31 -31.70 3.28
C GLN A 176 4.67 -30.72 2.14
N THR A 177 3.84 -29.71 1.91
CA THR A 177 4.08 -28.69 0.87
C THR A 177 4.09 -27.28 1.45
N ALA A 178 5.00 -26.44 0.93
CA ALA A 178 4.98 -24.99 1.16
C ALA A 178 4.15 -24.25 0.10
N ASP A 179 3.66 -24.96 -0.93
CA ASP A 179 2.80 -24.39 -1.95
C ASP A 179 1.35 -24.28 -1.45
N ILE A 180 1.17 -23.40 -0.48
CA ILE A 180 -0.11 -23.13 0.18
C ILE A 180 -0.54 -21.70 -0.14
N PRO A 181 -1.85 -21.40 -0.14
CA PRO A 181 -2.31 -20.08 -0.55
C PRO A 181 -1.80 -18.94 0.36
N ASP A 182 -1.46 -19.20 1.63
CA ASP A 182 -0.76 -18.21 2.47
C ASP A 182 0.56 -17.73 1.85
N ASN A 183 1.40 -18.66 1.38
CA ASN A 183 2.68 -18.31 0.76
C ASN A 183 2.48 -17.77 -0.66
N GLN A 184 1.51 -18.31 -1.40
CA GLN A 184 1.25 -17.87 -2.78
C GLN A 184 0.78 -16.41 -2.84
N ILE A 185 -0.02 -15.95 -1.86
CA ILE A 185 -0.44 -14.55 -1.75
C ILE A 185 0.77 -13.63 -1.59
N LEU A 186 1.73 -14.00 -0.75
CA LEU A 186 2.97 -13.23 -0.57
C LEU A 186 3.74 -13.13 -1.89
N THR A 187 3.94 -14.26 -2.58
CA THR A 187 4.65 -14.32 -3.87
C THR A 187 3.97 -13.46 -4.93
N TYR A 188 2.64 -13.57 -5.04
CA TYR A 188 1.86 -12.80 -6.01
C TYR A 188 1.93 -11.30 -5.74
N THR A 189 1.75 -10.90 -4.47
CA THR A 189 1.83 -9.49 -4.07
C THR A 189 3.21 -8.89 -4.35
N LEU A 190 4.29 -9.59 -3.98
CA LEU A 190 5.65 -9.13 -4.26
C LEU A 190 5.92 -8.94 -5.76
N ARG A 191 5.36 -9.82 -6.61
CA ARG A 191 5.44 -9.65 -8.06
C ARG A 191 4.74 -8.38 -8.52
N GLN A 192 3.56 -8.07 -7.98
CA GLN A 192 2.84 -6.85 -8.35
C GLN A 192 3.59 -5.59 -7.91
N ILE A 193 4.11 -5.58 -6.68
CA ILE A 193 4.92 -4.47 -6.17
C ILE A 193 6.16 -4.27 -7.05
N ALA A 194 6.87 -5.35 -7.39
CA ALA A 194 8.06 -5.29 -8.25
C ALA A 194 7.76 -4.73 -9.65
N ARG A 195 6.54 -4.96 -10.18
CA ARG A 195 6.10 -4.46 -11.49
C ARG A 195 5.56 -3.02 -11.45
N SER A 196 5.05 -2.56 -10.30
CA SER A 196 4.41 -1.25 -10.17
C SER A 196 5.33 -0.06 -10.46
N GLY A 197 6.65 -0.20 -10.28
CA GLY A 197 7.62 0.87 -10.50
C GLY A 197 7.54 2.05 -9.50
N GLN A 198 6.65 2.00 -8.51
CA GLN A 198 6.40 3.10 -7.56
C GLN A 198 7.33 3.10 -6.33
N CYS A 199 8.14 2.06 -6.17
CA CYS A 199 9.08 1.92 -5.04
C CYS A 199 10.45 2.56 -5.33
N SER A 200 11.10 3.04 -4.27
CA SER A 200 12.51 3.43 -4.26
C SER A 200 13.44 2.27 -4.65
N PRO A 201 14.67 2.54 -5.13
CA PRO A 201 15.62 1.48 -5.52
C PRO A 201 15.94 0.50 -4.39
N ALA A 202 16.05 0.99 -3.15
CA ALA A 202 16.30 0.17 -1.98
C ALA A 202 15.13 -0.78 -1.68
N ALA A 203 13.90 -0.27 -1.71
CA ALA A 203 12.69 -1.05 -1.51
C ALA A 203 12.51 -2.09 -2.63
N GLN A 204 12.75 -1.72 -3.90
CA GLN A 204 12.73 -2.65 -5.03
C GLN A 204 13.70 -3.81 -4.85
N THR A 205 14.92 -3.53 -4.38
CA THR A 205 15.94 -4.56 -4.13
C THR A 205 15.49 -5.52 -3.04
N ALA A 206 14.91 -5.02 -1.94
CA ALA A 206 14.38 -5.84 -0.87
C ALA A 206 13.21 -6.73 -1.35
N VAL A 207 12.27 -6.16 -2.11
CA VAL A 207 11.11 -6.87 -2.68
C VAL A 207 11.55 -8.00 -3.61
N ARG A 208 12.50 -7.74 -4.51
CA ARG A 208 13.04 -8.78 -5.42
C ARG A 208 13.72 -9.90 -4.65
N ARG A 209 14.49 -9.57 -3.61
CA ARG A 209 15.13 -10.57 -2.75
C ARG A 209 14.09 -11.45 -2.05
N ALA A 210 13.04 -10.85 -1.48
CA ALA A 210 11.94 -11.59 -0.86
C ALA A 210 11.21 -12.48 -1.88
N TYR A 211 10.98 -11.98 -3.09
CA TYR A 211 10.32 -12.72 -4.16
C TYR A 211 11.13 -13.96 -4.56
N HIS A 212 12.44 -13.83 -4.73
CA HIS A 212 13.30 -14.97 -5.08
C HIS A 212 13.36 -16.06 -3.99
N LEU A 213 13.10 -15.73 -2.72
CA LEU A 213 12.99 -16.73 -1.65
C LEU A 213 11.72 -17.58 -1.77
N LEU A 214 10.61 -16.98 -2.22
CA LEU A 214 9.31 -17.64 -2.32
C LEU A 214 9.08 -18.31 -3.68
N GLN A 215 9.62 -17.75 -4.76
CA GLN A 215 9.47 -18.25 -6.13
C GLN A 215 9.69 -19.76 -6.29
N PRO A 216 10.73 -20.40 -5.71
CA PRO A 216 10.96 -21.83 -5.92
C PRO A 216 10.00 -22.75 -5.14
N ILE A 217 9.27 -22.23 -4.15
CA ILE A 217 8.44 -23.04 -3.25
C ILE A 217 6.94 -22.81 -3.43
N THR A 218 6.53 -21.81 -4.20
CA THR A 218 5.11 -21.50 -4.45
C THR A 218 4.81 -21.44 -5.94
N THR A 219 3.66 -21.94 -6.33
CA THR A 219 3.09 -21.69 -7.64
C THR A 219 2.50 -20.28 -7.71
N LEU A 220 2.74 -19.62 -8.83
CA LEU A 220 2.31 -18.24 -9.02
C LEU A 220 0.88 -18.21 -9.55
N ARG A 221 -0.06 -17.91 -8.67
CA ARG A 221 -1.49 -17.78 -8.97
C ARG A 221 -1.95 -16.34 -8.78
N PRO A 222 -2.88 -15.81 -9.61
CA PRO A 222 -3.50 -14.52 -9.35
C PRO A 222 -4.37 -14.57 -8.09
N PHE A 223 -4.22 -13.57 -7.23
CA PHE A 223 -5.02 -13.36 -6.02
C PHE A 223 -5.60 -11.95 -5.99
N GLN A 224 -6.76 -11.82 -5.36
CA GLN A 224 -7.42 -10.54 -5.10
C GLN A 224 -7.30 -10.17 -3.62
N ALA A 225 -7.57 -8.90 -3.31
CA ALA A 225 -7.57 -8.41 -1.93
C ALA A 225 -8.54 -9.16 -1.01
N SER A 226 -9.67 -9.65 -1.55
CA SER A 226 -10.65 -10.48 -0.84
C SER A 226 -10.06 -11.81 -0.37
N ASP A 227 -9.09 -12.38 -1.09
CA ASP A 227 -8.49 -13.68 -0.76
C ASP A 227 -7.57 -13.63 0.48
N CYS A 228 -7.19 -12.41 0.89
CA CYS A 228 -6.50 -12.15 2.14
C CYS A 228 -7.45 -12.09 3.34
N GLN A 229 -8.76 -11.98 3.12
CA GLN A 229 -9.76 -11.86 4.18
C GLN A 229 -10.15 -13.23 4.75
N ASN A 230 -10.66 -13.25 5.99
CA ASN A 230 -11.16 -14.46 6.67
C ASN A 230 -10.15 -15.61 6.82
N ARG A 231 -8.85 -15.31 6.84
CA ARG A 231 -7.80 -16.30 7.13
C ARG A 231 -7.69 -16.56 8.63
N SER A 232 -7.56 -17.83 8.98
CA SER A 232 -7.36 -18.26 10.36
C SER A 232 -5.87 -18.43 10.65
N TYR A 233 -5.40 -17.73 11.68
CA TYR A 233 -4.01 -17.81 12.13
C TYR A 233 -3.93 -18.55 13.46
N SER A 234 -3.05 -19.54 13.50
CA SER A 234 -2.59 -20.18 14.73
C SER A 234 -1.42 -19.41 15.35
N ARG A 235 -1.04 -19.79 16.57
CA ARG A 235 0.14 -19.23 17.26
C ARG A 235 1.46 -19.40 16.47
N LEU A 236 1.55 -20.38 15.56
CA LEU A 236 2.77 -20.68 14.78
C LEU A 236 2.89 -19.86 13.48
N ASN A 237 1.80 -19.25 13.02
CA ASN A 237 1.73 -18.44 11.80
C ASN A 237 1.08 -17.07 12.05
N GLN A 238 1.12 -16.58 13.29
CA GLN A 238 0.55 -15.28 13.65
C GLN A 238 1.25 -14.11 12.92
N ASP A 239 2.51 -14.28 12.57
CA ASP A 239 3.29 -13.35 11.75
C ASP A 239 2.72 -13.17 10.33
N TYR A 240 2.01 -14.17 9.78
CA TYR A 240 1.33 -14.05 8.50
C TYR A 240 0.14 -13.08 8.53
N ALA A 241 -0.44 -12.80 9.70
CA ALA A 241 -1.55 -11.86 9.81
C ALA A 241 -1.15 -10.47 9.33
N VAL A 242 -0.01 -9.97 9.81
CA VAL A 242 0.53 -8.67 9.41
C VAL A 242 0.93 -8.67 7.94
N MET A 243 1.60 -9.73 7.48
CA MET A 243 2.02 -9.82 6.08
C MET A 243 0.81 -9.84 5.12
N HIS A 244 -0.26 -10.58 5.44
CA HIS A 244 -1.47 -10.59 4.62
C HIS A 244 -2.27 -9.30 4.69
N ALA A 245 -2.28 -8.60 5.82
CA ALA A 245 -2.88 -7.28 5.93
C ALA A 245 -2.20 -6.28 4.96
N LEU A 246 -0.87 -6.31 4.90
CA LEU A 246 -0.11 -5.51 3.92
C LEU A 246 -0.36 -5.98 2.49
N CYS A 247 -0.39 -7.28 2.23
CA CYS A 247 -0.70 -7.81 0.90
C CYS A 247 -2.08 -7.36 0.43
N ARG A 248 -3.09 -7.37 1.31
CA ARG A 248 -4.41 -6.84 1.02
C ARG A 248 -4.33 -5.38 0.59
N PHE A 249 -3.68 -4.52 1.38
CA PHE A 249 -3.50 -3.11 1.05
C PHE A 249 -2.86 -2.93 -0.33
N PHE A 250 -1.77 -3.64 -0.62
CA PHE A 250 -1.13 -3.57 -1.92
C PHE A 250 -2.08 -4.02 -3.04
N LEU A 251 -2.75 -5.15 -2.90
CA LEU A 251 -3.66 -5.67 -3.94
C LEU A 251 -4.88 -4.78 -4.19
N GLU A 252 -5.38 -4.05 -3.17
CA GLU A 252 -6.46 -3.06 -3.35
C GLU A 252 -5.99 -1.84 -4.15
N HIS A 253 -4.73 -1.42 -3.96
CA HIS A 253 -4.19 -0.20 -4.56
C HIS A 253 -3.28 -0.40 -5.79
N THR A 254 -2.91 -1.64 -6.11
CA THR A 254 -2.18 -2.03 -7.33
C THR A 254 -3.05 -2.81 -8.33
N GLY A 255 -4.37 -2.61 -8.28
CA GLY A 255 -5.32 -3.19 -9.23
C GLY A 255 -4.92 -2.95 -10.70
N PRO A 256 -5.27 -3.88 -11.62
CA PRO A 256 -4.77 -3.86 -12.99
C PRO A 256 -5.25 -2.59 -13.69
N GLN A 257 -4.31 -1.82 -14.23
CA GLN A 257 -4.59 -0.87 -15.31
C GLN A 257 -4.72 -1.64 -16.62
#